data_AF-A0A1C7Z775-F1
#
_entry.id   AF-A0A1C7Z775-F1
#
_cell.length_a   1.000
_cell.length_b   1.000
_cell.length_c   1.000
_cell.angle_alpha   90.00
_cell.angle_beta   90.00
_cell.angle_gamma   90.00
#
_symmetry.space_group_name_H-M   'P 1'
#
loop_
_entity.id
_entity.type
_entity.pdbx_description
1 polymer ?
#
loop_
_entity_poly.entity_id
_entity_poly.type
_entity_poly.pdbx_seq_one_letter_code
_entity_poly.pdbx_strand_id
1 'polypeptide(L)'
;MKKLPFALLLTVGLLQTPLSAFAATAPLDLVGPVSDYKIYVTEQIGELVSHTQKFTDAVKKGDLATAKKLYAPTRVFYEEIEPMAELFSDLDASIDSRVDDHEKGVNAEDFTGFHRLEYALFSQNTTKDQGPIADKLMADVNDLETRVSGLTFPPEKVVGGAAALLEEVAATKISGEEDRYSHTDLYDFQGNIDGAKKIVDLFRPQIEKSDKVFAAKVDKNFATVDKILAKYKTKDGGFETYDKVKENDRKALVGPVNTLAEDLSTLRGKLGLN
;
A
#
# COMPACT_ATOMS: atom_id res chain seq x y z
N MET A 1 9.07 38.47 -73.49
CA MET A 1 8.78 37.02 -73.29
C MET A 1 9.48 36.54 -72.03
N LYS A 2 8.79 35.69 -71.29
CA LYS A 2 9.06 35.16 -69.94
C LYS A 2 10.49 34.62 -69.72
N LYS A 3 11.00 34.74 -68.49
CA LYS A 3 11.22 33.60 -67.55
C LYS A 3 11.70 34.10 -66.17
N LEU A 4 10.91 33.77 -65.14
CA LEU A 4 11.22 33.86 -63.71
C LEU A 4 11.96 32.57 -63.24
N PRO A 5 12.60 32.56 -62.05
CA PRO A 5 13.65 31.63 -61.65
C PRO A 5 13.12 30.35 -61.00
N PHE A 6 13.95 29.30 -60.99
CA PHE A 6 13.71 28.09 -60.21
C PHE A 6 14.55 28.16 -58.93
N ALA A 7 13.91 28.52 -57.82
CA ALA A 7 14.47 28.39 -56.48
C ALA A 7 14.07 27.02 -55.92
N LEU A 8 15.08 26.22 -55.57
CA LEU A 8 14.93 24.91 -54.97
C LEU A 8 14.59 25.09 -53.48
N LEU A 9 13.33 24.90 -53.08
CA LEU A 9 12.95 24.76 -51.67
C LEU A 9 13.27 23.33 -51.20
N LEU A 10 14.22 23.19 -50.28
CA LEU A 10 14.34 21.99 -49.45
C LEU A 10 13.26 22.05 -48.37
N THR A 11 12.22 21.23 -48.49
CA THR A 11 11.27 20.99 -47.40
C THR A 11 11.86 19.98 -46.43
N VAL A 12 12.26 20.44 -45.25
CA VAL A 12 12.53 19.57 -44.09
C VAL A 12 11.19 18.99 -43.62
N GLY A 13 10.95 17.72 -43.91
CA GLY A 13 9.79 16.99 -43.40
C GLY A 13 9.96 16.73 -41.91
N LEU A 14 9.23 17.47 -41.08
CA LEU A 14 8.99 17.09 -39.69
C LEU A 14 8.14 15.81 -39.69
N LEU A 15 8.78 14.68 -39.40
CA LEU A 15 8.10 13.44 -39.02
C LEU A 15 7.39 13.69 -37.67
N GLN A 16 6.15 14.18 -37.72
CA GLN A 16 5.25 14.11 -36.59
C GLN A 16 4.81 12.65 -36.45
N THR A 17 5.46 11.91 -35.56
CA THR A 17 4.87 10.66 -35.07
C THR A 17 3.58 11.02 -34.35
N PRO A 18 2.41 10.45 -34.74
CA PRO A 18 1.18 10.73 -34.03
C PRO A 18 1.35 10.20 -32.60
N LEU A 19 1.29 11.09 -31.62
CA LEU A 19 0.98 10.72 -30.25
C LEU A 19 -0.37 10.00 -30.34
N SER A 20 -0.39 8.69 -30.10
CA SER A 20 -1.63 7.95 -29.96
C SER A 20 -2.42 8.58 -28.81
N ALA A 21 -3.41 9.39 -29.14
CA ALA A 21 -4.40 9.84 -28.17
C ALA A 21 -5.23 8.61 -27.79
N PHE A 22 -4.91 8.00 -26.64
CA PHE A 22 -5.79 7.01 -26.05
C PHE A 22 -7.14 7.68 -25.80
N ALA A 23 -8.23 7.05 -26.25
CA ALA A 23 -9.56 7.53 -25.91
C ALA A 23 -9.72 7.45 -24.39
N ALA A 24 -9.92 8.60 -23.75
CA ALA A 24 -10.09 8.65 -22.30
C ALA A 24 -11.24 7.74 -21.87
N THR A 25 -11.03 7.02 -20.77
CA THR A 25 -12.08 6.21 -20.14
C THR A 25 -13.25 7.13 -19.78
N ALA A 26 -14.48 6.74 -20.10
CA ALA A 26 -15.64 7.53 -19.73
C ALA A 26 -15.75 7.56 -18.20
N PRO A 27 -16.04 8.71 -17.55
CA PRO A 27 -16.14 8.78 -16.09
C PRO A 27 -17.12 7.76 -15.48
N LEU A 28 -18.19 7.42 -16.20
CA LEU A 28 -19.16 6.38 -15.83
C LEU A 28 -18.54 4.97 -15.73
N ASP A 29 -17.52 4.66 -16.54
CA ASP A 29 -16.84 3.37 -16.53
C ASP A 29 -15.97 3.17 -15.28
N LEU A 30 -15.70 4.24 -14.52
CA LEU A 30 -14.91 4.21 -13.28
C LEU A 30 -15.76 4.06 -12.02
N VAL A 31 -17.08 4.30 -12.11
CA VAL A 31 -17.99 4.22 -10.95
C VAL A 31 -18.06 2.81 -10.37
N GLY A 32 -18.15 1.79 -11.24
CA GLY A 32 -18.17 0.39 -10.86
C GLY A 32 -16.94 -0.02 -10.04
N PRO A 33 -15.71 0.03 -10.59
CA PRO A 33 -14.52 -0.38 -9.86
C PRO A 33 -14.24 0.45 -8.60
N VAL A 34 -14.58 1.73 -8.57
CA VAL A 34 -14.47 2.55 -7.33
C VAL A 34 -15.45 2.07 -6.26
N SER A 35 -16.68 1.71 -6.65
CA SER A 35 -17.67 1.18 -5.71
C SER A 35 -17.23 -0.18 -5.16
N ASP A 36 -16.72 -1.06 -6.03
CA ASP A 36 -16.19 -2.37 -5.63
C ASP A 36 -14.96 -2.22 -4.73
N TYR A 37 -14.11 -1.21 -4.96
CA TYR A 37 -12.98 -0.91 -4.07
C TYR A 37 -13.44 -0.41 -2.71
N LYS A 38 -14.48 0.45 -2.65
CA LYS A 38 -15.06 0.87 -1.36
C LYS A 38 -15.63 -0.32 -0.58
N ILE A 39 -16.26 -1.29 -1.24
CA ILE A 39 -16.73 -2.53 -0.60
C ILE A 39 -15.54 -3.28 0.00
N TYR A 40 -14.50 -3.52 -0.80
CA TYR A 40 -13.28 -4.19 -0.34
C TYR A 40 -12.66 -3.49 0.87
N VAL A 41 -12.45 -2.16 0.82
CA VAL A 41 -11.91 -1.41 1.95
C VAL A 41 -12.80 -1.52 3.19
N THR A 42 -14.12 -1.51 3.02
CA THR A 42 -15.06 -1.68 4.15
C THR A 42 -14.94 -3.08 4.77
N GLU A 43 -14.75 -4.12 3.96
CA GLU A 43 -14.55 -5.50 4.45
C GLU A 43 -13.22 -5.62 5.22
N GLN A 44 -12.13 -5.06 4.68
CA GLN A 44 -10.82 -5.06 5.34
C GLN A 44 -10.85 -4.29 6.67
N ILE A 45 -11.53 -3.15 6.74
CA ILE A 45 -11.73 -2.41 7.99
C ILE A 45 -12.51 -3.23 9.01
N GLY A 46 -13.56 -3.95 8.60
CA GLY A 46 -14.30 -4.82 9.50
C GLY A 46 -13.41 -5.92 10.11
N GLU A 47 -12.53 -6.49 9.31
CA GLU A 47 -11.52 -7.44 9.80
C GLU A 47 -10.47 -6.77 10.69
N LEU A 48 -10.01 -5.56 10.35
CA LEU A 48 -9.10 -4.76 11.17
C LEU A 48 -9.70 -4.50 12.56
N VAL A 49 -10.96 -4.06 12.64
CA VAL A 49 -11.68 -3.83 13.90
C VAL A 49 -11.74 -5.11 14.74
N SER A 50 -12.16 -6.22 14.12
CA SER A 50 -12.26 -7.54 14.77
C SER A 50 -10.91 -8.04 15.30
N HIS A 51 -9.83 -7.88 14.54
CA HIS A 51 -8.50 -8.33 14.93
C HIS A 51 -7.85 -7.39 15.95
N THR A 52 -8.03 -6.08 15.81
CA THR A 52 -7.57 -5.07 16.76
C THR A 52 -8.22 -5.28 18.12
N GLN A 53 -9.51 -5.62 18.17
CA GLN A 53 -10.18 -5.95 19.43
C GLN A 53 -9.53 -7.17 20.12
N LYS A 54 -9.22 -8.24 19.38
CA LYS A 54 -8.55 -9.43 19.94
C LYS A 54 -7.14 -9.10 20.41
N PHE A 55 -6.39 -8.32 19.63
CA PHE A 55 -5.03 -7.90 19.93
C PHE A 55 -4.97 -7.03 21.19
N THR A 56 -5.75 -5.95 21.22
CA THR A 56 -5.82 -5.02 22.35
C THR A 56 -6.35 -5.68 23.63
N ASP A 57 -7.31 -6.61 23.51
CA ASP A 57 -7.75 -7.45 24.63
C ASP A 57 -6.61 -8.30 25.20
N ALA A 58 -5.78 -8.92 24.35
CA ALA A 58 -4.66 -9.73 24.78
C ALA A 58 -3.62 -8.88 25.52
N VAL A 59 -3.31 -7.68 25.00
CA VAL A 59 -2.45 -6.70 25.67
C VAL A 59 -2.99 -6.35 27.06
N LYS A 60 -4.28 -5.99 27.15
CA LYS A 60 -4.92 -5.59 28.41
C LYS A 60 -5.03 -6.72 29.43
N LYS A 61 -5.18 -7.97 28.98
CA LYS A 61 -5.17 -9.17 29.84
C LYS A 61 -3.77 -9.56 30.31
N GLY A 62 -2.74 -8.92 29.78
CA GLY A 62 -1.35 -9.26 30.04
C GLY A 62 -0.86 -10.51 29.30
N ASP A 63 -1.62 -11.01 28.32
CA ASP A 63 -1.27 -12.19 27.53
C ASP A 63 -0.29 -11.80 26.40
N LEU A 64 0.97 -11.67 26.79
CA LEU A 64 2.07 -11.27 25.91
C LEU A 64 2.23 -12.21 24.71
N ALA A 65 2.09 -13.52 24.91
CA ALA A 65 2.29 -14.50 23.85
C ALA A 65 1.21 -14.38 22.77
N THR A 66 -0.06 -14.26 23.19
CA THR A 66 -1.17 -14.05 22.26
C THR A 66 -1.08 -12.69 21.57
N ALA A 67 -0.74 -11.62 22.31
CA ALA A 67 -0.58 -10.29 21.72
C ALA A 67 0.50 -10.26 20.62
N LYS A 68 1.68 -10.85 20.87
CA LYS A 68 2.75 -10.94 19.85
C LYS A 68 2.32 -11.75 18.63
N LYS A 69 1.55 -12.84 18.82
CA LYS A 69 1.05 -13.65 17.71
C LYS A 69 0.01 -12.91 16.86
N LEU A 70 -0.79 -12.04 17.48
CA LEU A 70 -1.85 -11.30 16.79
C LEU A 70 -1.37 -10.03 16.10
N TYR A 71 -0.20 -9.49 16.48
CA TYR A 71 0.32 -8.21 15.98
C TYR A 71 0.31 -8.13 14.45
N ALA A 72 1.15 -8.91 13.77
CA ALA A 72 1.28 -8.83 12.31
C ALA A 72 0.01 -9.24 11.55
N PRO A 73 -0.71 -10.34 11.90
CA PRO A 73 -1.98 -10.66 11.24
C PRO A 73 -3.07 -9.58 11.40
N THR A 74 -3.00 -8.75 12.44
CA THR A 74 -3.92 -7.63 12.61
C THR A 74 -3.55 -6.48 11.66
N ARG A 75 -2.26 -6.16 11.55
CA ARG A 75 -1.75 -5.06 10.72
C ARG A 75 -2.02 -5.24 9.23
N VAL A 76 -1.98 -6.47 8.72
CA VAL A 76 -2.24 -6.76 7.29
C VAL A 76 -3.50 -6.06 6.75
N PHE A 77 -4.57 -6.02 7.56
CA PHE A 77 -5.82 -5.39 7.15
C PHE A 77 -5.72 -3.86 7.00
N TYR A 78 -4.87 -3.21 7.80
CA TYR A 78 -4.56 -1.79 7.69
C TYR A 78 -3.69 -1.52 6.44
N GLU A 79 -2.65 -2.32 6.28
CA GLU A 79 -1.67 -2.24 5.18
C GLU A 79 -2.31 -2.44 3.78
N GLU A 80 -3.35 -3.26 3.70
CA GLU A 80 -4.12 -3.47 2.46
C GLU A 80 -4.94 -2.24 2.02
N ILE A 81 -5.28 -1.34 2.96
CA ILE A 81 -6.15 -0.18 2.71
C ILE A 81 -5.47 1.16 2.94
N GLU A 82 -4.18 1.15 3.24
CA GLU A 82 -3.36 2.29 3.62
C GLU A 82 -3.61 3.56 2.77
N PRO A 83 -3.76 3.51 1.43
CA PRO A 83 -4.06 4.70 0.64
C PRO A 83 -5.32 5.46 1.05
N MET A 84 -6.30 4.76 1.62
CA MET A 84 -7.53 5.36 2.14
C MET A 84 -7.38 5.75 3.61
N ALA A 85 -6.58 5.04 4.40
CA ALA A 85 -6.30 5.37 5.79
C ALA A 85 -5.48 6.67 5.90
N GLU A 86 -4.44 6.82 5.07
CA GLU A 86 -3.57 8.01 4.99
C GLU A 86 -4.31 9.31 4.62
N LEU A 87 -5.53 9.22 4.07
CA LEU A 87 -6.37 10.40 3.86
C LEU A 87 -6.76 11.09 5.17
N PHE A 88 -6.65 10.38 6.29
CA PHE A 88 -6.88 10.87 7.64
C PHE A 88 -5.55 10.94 8.41
N SER A 89 -4.66 11.85 7.99
CA SER A 89 -3.29 11.93 8.51
C SER A 89 -3.16 12.01 10.03
N ASP A 90 -4.14 12.60 10.73
CA ASP A 90 -4.19 12.62 12.19
C ASP A 90 -4.38 11.23 12.78
N LEU A 91 -5.23 10.44 12.14
CA LEU A 91 -5.62 9.12 12.60
C LEU A 91 -4.58 8.07 12.18
N ASP A 92 -4.07 8.19 10.96
CA ASP A 92 -2.97 7.38 10.45
C ASP A 92 -1.74 7.49 11.34
N ALA A 93 -1.27 8.72 11.62
CA ALA A 93 -0.16 8.92 12.56
C ALA A 93 -0.48 8.35 13.95
N SER A 94 -1.71 8.46 14.43
CA SER A 94 -2.10 7.93 15.74
C SER A 94 -2.09 6.40 15.81
N ILE A 95 -2.44 5.73 14.70
CA ILE A 95 -2.53 4.28 14.57
C ILE A 95 -1.15 3.68 14.26
N ASP A 96 -0.37 4.29 13.36
CA ASP A 96 0.77 3.63 12.71
C ASP A 96 2.06 4.46 12.62
N SER A 97 2.18 5.60 13.32
CA SER A 97 3.46 6.31 13.38
C SER A 97 4.58 5.42 13.91
N ARG A 98 5.78 5.52 13.31
CA ARG A 98 6.99 4.86 13.79
C ARG A 98 7.75 5.76 14.73
N VAL A 99 8.67 5.16 15.47
CA VAL A 99 9.54 5.90 16.40
C VAL A 99 10.36 7.02 15.75
N ASP A 100 10.71 6.89 14.46
CA ASP A 100 11.48 7.91 13.73
C ASP A 100 10.64 9.14 13.35
N ASP A 101 9.31 9.04 13.43
CA ASP A 101 8.38 10.15 13.20
C ASP A 101 8.26 11.08 14.43
N HIS A 102 8.90 10.71 15.56
CA HIS A 102 8.84 11.49 16.80
C HIS A 102 10.23 11.96 17.25
N GLU A 103 10.37 13.26 17.54
CA GLU A 103 11.64 13.87 17.98
C GLU A 103 12.20 13.24 19.27
N LYS A 104 11.33 12.75 20.15
CA LYS A 104 11.70 12.10 21.42
C LYS A 104 11.80 10.58 21.31
N GLY A 105 11.67 10.03 20.10
CA GLY A 105 11.63 8.60 19.83
C GLY A 105 10.63 7.89 20.74
N VAL A 106 11.05 6.77 21.34
CA VAL A 106 10.17 5.93 22.19
C VAL A 106 9.62 6.64 23.43
N ASN A 107 10.18 7.80 23.79
CA ASN A 107 9.75 8.60 24.95
C ASN A 107 8.75 9.71 24.57
N ALA A 108 8.34 9.79 23.31
CA ALA A 108 7.35 10.77 22.87
C ALA A 108 5.96 10.43 23.45
N GLU A 109 5.23 11.45 23.90
CA GLU A 109 3.90 11.27 24.49
C GLU A 109 2.86 10.89 23.44
N ASP A 110 3.08 11.35 22.21
CA ASP A 110 2.31 11.11 21.00
C ASP A 110 2.71 9.82 20.27
N PHE A 111 3.75 9.11 20.71
CA PHE A 111 4.07 7.78 20.16
C PHE A 111 3.08 6.74 20.69
N THR A 112 2.02 6.51 19.92
CA THR A 112 0.91 5.59 20.23
C THR A 112 0.75 4.50 19.17
N GLY A 113 -0.40 3.84 19.12
CA GLY A 113 -0.71 2.92 18.02
C GLY A 113 0.02 1.57 18.05
N PHE A 114 0.11 0.94 16.88
CA PHE A 114 0.70 -0.38 16.69
C PHE A 114 2.18 -0.41 17.07
N HIS A 115 3.01 0.50 16.54
CA HIS A 115 4.45 0.47 16.80
C HIS A 115 4.83 0.80 18.25
N ARG A 116 4.01 1.58 18.97
CA ARG A 116 4.19 1.74 20.43
C ARG A 116 3.97 0.43 21.17
N LEU A 117 2.94 -0.33 20.79
CA LEU A 117 2.68 -1.64 21.36
C LEU A 117 3.73 -2.67 20.90
N GLU A 118 4.18 -2.59 19.66
CA GLU A 118 5.27 -3.40 19.12
C GLU A 118 6.53 -3.25 19.99
N TYR A 119 6.94 -2.02 20.28
CA TYR A 119 8.06 -1.74 21.18
C TYR A 119 7.89 -2.41 22.54
N ALA A 120 6.71 -2.28 23.16
CA ALA A 120 6.44 -2.88 24.46
C ALA A 120 6.50 -4.42 24.40
N LEU A 121 5.88 -5.03 23.40
CA LEU A 121 5.71 -6.48 23.30
C LEU A 121 6.98 -7.21 22.82
N PHE A 122 7.71 -6.63 21.87
CA PHE A 122 8.83 -7.27 21.20
C PHE A 122 10.18 -6.82 21.75
N SER A 123 10.37 -5.53 22.04
CA SER A 123 11.61 -5.02 22.63
C SER A 123 11.63 -5.14 24.16
N GLN A 124 10.58 -4.69 24.83
CA GLN A 124 10.51 -4.68 26.30
C GLN A 124 9.92 -5.96 26.89
N ASN A 125 9.35 -6.83 26.05
CA ASN A 125 8.74 -8.10 26.43
C ASN A 125 7.73 -7.94 27.58
N THR A 126 6.88 -6.92 27.50
CA THR A 126 5.92 -6.55 28.55
C THR A 126 4.61 -6.02 27.98
N THR A 127 3.54 -6.20 28.74
CA THR A 127 2.22 -5.58 28.55
C THR A 127 1.91 -4.57 29.65
N LYS A 128 2.84 -4.39 30.60
CA LYS A 128 2.65 -3.52 31.76
C LYS A 128 2.40 -2.09 31.31
N ASP A 129 1.38 -1.47 31.88
CA ASP A 129 0.98 -0.08 31.64
C ASP A 129 0.59 0.22 30.17
N GLN A 130 0.37 -0.81 29.32
CA GLN A 130 -0.01 -0.64 27.92
C GLN A 130 -1.53 -0.59 27.67
N GLY A 131 -2.34 -0.79 28.72
CA GLY A 131 -3.80 -0.74 28.63
C GLY A 131 -4.34 0.55 27.97
N PRO A 132 -3.89 1.74 28.38
CA PRO A 132 -4.32 2.99 27.74
C PRO A 132 -3.92 3.12 26.27
N ILE A 133 -2.75 2.61 25.86
CA ILE A 133 -2.33 2.61 24.45
C ILE A 133 -3.22 1.66 23.64
N ALA A 134 -3.52 0.48 24.17
CA ALA A 134 -4.41 -0.49 23.54
C ALA A 134 -5.85 0.04 23.40
N ASP A 135 -6.37 0.71 24.44
CA ASP A 135 -7.68 1.36 24.39
C ASP A 135 -7.72 2.48 23.34
N LYS A 136 -6.65 3.29 23.26
CA LYS A 136 -6.54 4.33 22.24
C LYS A 136 -6.49 3.76 20.82
N LEU A 137 -5.66 2.75 20.57
CA LEU A 137 -5.59 2.10 19.26
C LEU A 137 -6.96 1.57 18.81
N MET A 138 -7.70 0.90 19.72
CA MET A 138 -9.04 0.41 19.39
C MET A 138 -10.01 1.56 19.10
N ALA A 139 -9.94 2.66 19.86
CA ALA A 139 -10.76 3.84 19.60
C ALA A 139 -10.45 4.46 18.23
N ASP A 140 -9.17 4.58 17.89
CA ASP A 140 -8.72 5.17 16.63
C ASP A 140 -9.14 4.29 15.43
N VAL A 141 -9.04 2.95 15.54
CA VAL A 141 -9.50 2.03 14.50
C VAL A 141 -11.03 2.10 14.29
N ASN A 142 -11.81 2.28 15.36
CA ASN A 142 -13.27 2.50 15.24
C ASN A 142 -13.60 3.88 14.62
N ASP A 143 -12.80 4.91 14.90
CA ASP A 143 -12.93 6.21 14.24
C ASP A 143 -12.60 6.07 12.74
N LEU A 144 -11.58 5.29 12.39
CA LEU A 144 -11.21 5.03 10.99
C LEU A 144 -12.37 4.38 10.23
N GLU A 145 -12.98 3.35 10.83
CA GLU A 145 -14.19 2.71 10.27
C GLU A 145 -15.31 3.73 10.02
N THR A 146 -15.57 4.59 11.01
CA THR A 146 -16.60 5.62 10.92
C THR A 146 -16.29 6.61 9.78
N ARG A 147 -15.07 7.13 9.71
CA ARG A 147 -14.66 8.12 8.70
C ARG A 147 -14.66 7.54 7.30
N VAL A 148 -14.17 6.31 7.11
CA VAL A 148 -14.13 5.64 5.81
C VAL A 148 -15.55 5.29 5.33
N SER A 149 -16.45 4.88 6.22
CA SER A 149 -17.84 4.59 5.83
C SER A 149 -18.54 5.79 5.19
N GLY A 150 -18.30 7.00 5.73
CA GLY A 150 -18.83 8.27 5.24
C GLY A 150 -18.07 8.85 4.04
N LEU A 151 -16.88 8.35 3.75
CA LEU A 151 -16.03 8.90 2.68
C LEU A 151 -16.56 8.53 1.30
N THR A 152 -16.67 9.54 0.43
CA THR A 152 -16.80 9.29 -1.02
C THR A 152 -15.41 9.11 -1.59
N PHE A 153 -15.16 7.97 -2.24
CA PHE A 153 -13.84 7.61 -2.73
C PHE A 153 -13.55 8.34 -4.04
N PRO A 154 -12.60 9.30 -4.08
CA PRO A 154 -12.26 9.97 -5.31
C PRO A 154 -11.53 8.98 -6.24
N PRO A 155 -11.96 8.76 -7.49
CA PRO A 155 -11.34 7.78 -8.39
C PRO A 155 -9.84 7.98 -8.55
N GLU A 156 -9.37 9.23 -8.59
CA GLU A 156 -7.96 9.58 -8.71
C GLU A 156 -7.14 9.20 -7.47
N LYS A 157 -7.76 9.24 -6.28
CA LYS A 157 -7.13 8.80 -5.03
C LYS A 157 -7.07 7.28 -4.95
N VAL A 158 -8.15 6.59 -5.34
CA VAL A 158 -8.17 5.12 -5.42
C VAL A 158 -7.10 4.61 -6.39
N VAL A 159 -7.09 5.12 -7.62
CA VAL A 159 -6.14 4.68 -8.64
C VAL A 159 -4.70 5.07 -8.27
N GLY A 160 -4.50 6.28 -7.73
CA GLY A 160 -3.19 6.73 -7.26
C GLY A 160 -2.67 5.92 -6.06
N GLY A 161 -3.58 5.37 -5.24
CA GLY A 161 -3.24 4.58 -4.07
C GLY A 161 -2.42 3.33 -4.37
N ALA A 162 -2.60 2.72 -5.55
CA ALA A 162 -1.77 1.59 -5.96
C ALA A 162 -0.29 2.00 -6.10
N ALA A 163 0.00 3.18 -6.64
CA ALA A 163 1.37 3.68 -6.72
C ALA A 163 1.93 4.00 -5.32
N ALA A 164 1.13 4.67 -4.48
CA ALA A 164 1.52 5.03 -3.11
C ALA A 164 1.97 3.81 -2.30
N LEU A 165 1.18 2.72 -2.30
CA LEU A 165 1.53 1.46 -1.66
C LEU A 165 2.89 0.91 -2.11
N LEU A 166 3.17 0.95 -3.42
CA LEU A 166 4.42 0.42 -3.95
C LEU A 166 5.62 1.35 -3.69
N GLU A 167 5.38 2.67 -3.64
CA GLU A 167 6.38 3.65 -3.24
C GLU A 167 6.78 3.46 -1.78
N GLU A 168 5.81 3.18 -0.92
CA GLU A 168 6.06 2.92 0.49
C GLU A 168 6.82 1.61 0.72
N VAL A 169 6.40 0.54 0.03
CA VAL A 169 7.16 -0.72 0.03
C VAL A 169 8.62 -0.49 -0.38
N ALA A 170 8.85 0.33 -1.40
CA ALA A 170 10.19 0.68 -1.85
C ALA A 170 10.97 1.54 -0.84
N ALA A 171 10.28 2.37 -0.06
CA ALA A 171 10.89 3.30 0.87
C ALA A 171 11.31 2.64 2.19
N THR A 172 10.44 1.83 2.80
CA THR A 172 10.61 1.43 4.22
C THR A 172 10.53 -0.09 4.43
N LYS A 173 9.60 -0.78 3.76
CA LYS A 173 9.39 -2.22 3.96
C LYS A 173 10.45 -3.09 3.27
N ILE A 174 11.09 -2.58 2.21
CA ILE A 174 12.19 -3.29 1.53
C ILE A 174 13.52 -3.25 2.30
N SER A 175 13.68 -2.36 3.28
CA SER A 175 14.84 -2.34 4.18
C SER A 175 14.53 -2.99 5.54
N GLY A 176 13.25 -3.19 5.87
CA GLY A 176 12.79 -3.75 7.14
C GLY A 176 12.74 -2.71 8.25
N GLU A 177 12.39 -1.47 7.90
CA GLU A 177 12.37 -0.33 8.83
C GLU A 177 11.00 -0.09 9.47
N GLU A 178 9.95 -0.74 8.96
CA GLU A 178 8.57 -0.64 9.45
C GLU A 178 8.47 -1.24 10.84
N ASP A 179 8.79 -2.53 10.94
CA ASP A 179 8.64 -3.34 12.15
C ASP A 179 10.01 -3.60 12.81
N ARG A 180 10.65 -2.52 13.26
CA ARG A 180 12.04 -2.60 13.77
C ARG A 180 12.22 -3.49 15.02
N TYR A 181 11.15 -3.80 15.74
CA TYR A 181 11.23 -4.59 16.98
C TYR A 181 10.76 -6.03 16.79
N SER A 182 9.72 -6.23 15.99
CA SER A 182 9.09 -7.53 15.73
C SER A 182 9.62 -8.22 14.48
N HIS A 183 10.17 -7.44 13.54
CA HIS A 183 10.65 -7.87 12.23
C HIS A 183 9.57 -8.61 11.42
N THR A 184 8.33 -8.13 11.47
CA THR A 184 7.20 -8.73 10.75
C THR A 184 6.90 -8.08 9.41
N ASP A 185 7.83 -7.28 8.87
CA ASP A 185 7.66 -6.45 7.67
C ASP A 185 7.18 -7.21 6.43
N LEU A 186 7.37 -8.54 6.36
CA LEU A 186 6.85 -9.36 5.26
C LEU A 186 5.32 -9.47 5.24
N TYR A 187 4.67 -9.34 6.39
CA TYR A 187 3.20 -9.27 6.47
C TYR A 187 2.73 -7.95 5.86
N ASP A 188 3.33 -6.84 6.28
CA ASP A 188 2.98 -5.50 5.83
C ASP A 188 3.29 -5.33 4.34
N PHE A 189 4.46 -5.79 3.89
CA PHE A 189 4.82 -5.86 2.48
C PHE A 189 3.74 -6.62 1.68
N GLN A 190 3.36 -7.83 2.11
CA GLN A 190 2.32 -8.59 1.39
C GLN A 190 0.97 -7.86 1.40
N GLY A 191 0.59 -7.22 2.51
CA GLY A 191 -0.64 -6.43 2.60
C GLY A 191 -0.65 -5.30 1.56
N ASN A 192 0.42 -4.51 1.46
CA ASN A 192 0.50 -3.46 0.45
C ASN A 192 0.46 -4.01 -0.99
N ILE A 193 1.14 -5.13 -1.24
CA ILE A 193 1.12 -5.79 -2.55
C ILE A 193 -0.30 -6.24 -2.91
N ASP A 194 -1.02 -6.83 -1.96
CA ASP A 194 -2.38 -7.33 -2.16
C ASP A 194 -3.36 -6.17 -2.36
N GLY A 195 -3.25 -5.09 -1.59
CA GLY A 195 -4.05 -3.87 -1.74
C GLY A 195 -3.85 -3.19 -3.10
N ALA A 196 -2.60 -3.04 -3.53
CA ALA A 196 -2.29 -2.45 -4.84
C ALA A 196 -2.75 -3.34 -5.99
N LYS A 197 -2.56 -4.66 -5.86
CA LYS A 197 -3.02 -5.64 -6.83
C LYS A 197 -4.54 -5.65 -6.95
N LYS A 198 -5.26 -5.48 -5.83
CA LYS A 198 -6.72 -5.37 -5.81
C LYS A 198 -7.21 -4.19 -6.65
N ILE A 199 -6.57 -3.02 -6.53
CA ILE A 199 -6.88 -1.86 -7.36
C ILE A 199 -6.67 -2.21 -8.84
N VAL A 200 -5.50 -2.75 -9.20
CA VAL A 200 -5.19 -3.15 -10.59
C VAL A 200 -6.22 -4.12 -11.15
N ASP A 201 -6.65 -5.10 -10.36
CA ASP A 201 -7.62 -6.10 -10.79
C ASP A 201 -9.02 -5.50 -11.00
N LEU A 202 -9.44 -4.55 -10.16
CA LEU A 202 -10.73 -3.85 -10.33
C LEU A 202 -10.76 -2.98 -11.59
N PHE A 203 -9.66 -2.28 -11.89
CA PHE A 203 -9.54 -1.43 -13.09
C PHE A 203 -9.04 -2.18 -14.33
N ARG A 204 -8.82 -3.50 -14.25
CA ARG A 204 -8.28 -4.32 -15.33
C ARG A 204 -9.04 -4.18 -16.65
N PRO A 205 -10.39 -4.19 -16.69
CA PRO A 205 -11.12 -4.04 -17.95
C PRO A 205 -10.79 -2.72 -18.68
N GLN A 206 -10.64 -1.63 -17.94
CA GLN A 206 -10.31 -0.30 -18.47
C GLN A 206 -8.84 -0.24 -18.88
N ILE A 207 -7.94 -0.80 -18.06
CA ILE A 207 -6.50 -0.87 -18.35
C ILE A 207 -6.25 -1.69 -19.63
N GLU A 208 -6.84 -2.88 -19.77
CA GLU A 208 -6.65 -3.73 -20.95
C GLU A 208 -7.28 -3.17 -22.22
N LYS A 209 -8.36 -2.38 -22.09
CA LYS A 209 -8.94 -1.65 -23.22
C LYS A 209 -7.97 -0.59 -23.74
N SER A 210 -7.21 0.05 -22.85
CA SER A 210 -6.19 1.03 -23.21
C SER A 210 -4.90 0.36 -23.68
N ASP A 211 -4.36 -0.60 -22.94
CA ASP A 211 -3.00 -1.09 -23.10
C ASP A 211 -2.81 -2.51 -22.49
N LYS A 212 -3.08 -3.54 -23.29
CA LYS A 212 -2.92 -4.95 -22.88
C LYS A 212 -1.48 -5.35 -22.57
N VAL A 213 -0.51 -4.72 -23.26
CA VAL A 213 0.92 -5.04 -23.05
C VAL A 213 1.35 -4.52 -21.68
N PHE A 214 0.90 -3.32 -21.31
CA PHE A 214 1.08 -2.79 -19.97
C PHE A 214 0.43 -3.67 -18.90
N ALA A 215 -0.83 -4.10 -19.08
CA ALA A 215 -1.50 -4.99 -18.12
C ALA A 215 -0.68 -6.27 -17.87
N ALA A 216 -0.20 -6.93 -18.94
CA ALA A 216 0.62 -8.12 -18.83
C ALA A 216 1.99 -7.86 -18.17
N LYS A 217 2.59 -6.68 -18.36
CA LYS A 217 3.82 -6.26 -17.69
C LYS A 217 3.61 -6.13 -16.18
N VAL A 218 2.54 -5.44 -15.77
CA VAL A 218 2.15 -5.27 -14.36
C VAL A 218 1.93 -6.63 -13.69
N ASP A 219 1.18 -7.53 -14.33
CA ASP A 219 0.94 -8.88 -13.81
C ASP A 219 2.22 -9.68 -13.58
N LYS A 220 3.15 -9.61 -14.54
CA LYS A 220 4.44 -10.30 -14.45
C LYS A 220 5.27 -9.78 -13.26
N ASN A 221 5.23 -8.48 -12.99
CA ASN A 221 5.98 -7.89 -11.89
C ASN A 221 5.35 -8.27 -10.54
N PHE A 222 4.03 -8.20 -10.39
CA PHE A 222 3.35 -8.71 -9.18
C PHE A 222 3.68 -10.18 -8.94
N ALA A 223 3.55 -11.03 -9.97
CA ALA A 223 3.87 -12.46 -9.84
C ALA A 223 5.34 -12.72 -9.48
N THR A 224 6.26 -11.82 -9.86
CA THR A 224 7.67 -11.91 -9.48
C THR A 224 7.85 -11.58 -8.00
N VAL A 225 7.20 -10.52 -7.52
CA VAL A 225 7.21 -10.12 -6.10
C VAL A 225 6.60 -11.23 -5.24
N ASP A 226 5.38 -11.68 -5.56
CA ASP A 226 4.67 -12.74 -4.83
C ASP A 226 5.51 -14.02 -4.75
N LYS A 227 6.17 -14.40 -5.85
CA LYS A 227 7.03 -15.58 -5.87
C LYS A 227 8.23 -15.46 -4.95
N ILE A 228 8.77 -14.25 -4.76
CA ILE A 228 9.87 -14.02 -3.82
C ILE A 228 9.34 -14.05 -2.38
N LEU A 229 8.26 -13.34 -2.08
CA LEU A 229 7.63 -13.34 -0.75
C LEU A 229 7.22 -14.76 -0.33
N ALA A 230 6.65 -15.55 -1.24
CA ALA A 230 6.23 -16.94 -0.99
C ALA A 230 7.37 -17.86 -0.51
N LYS A 231 8.64 -17.54 -0.76
CA LYS A 231 9.79 -18.30 -0.22
C LYS A 231 9.89 -18.24 1.30
N TYR A 232 9.29 -17.22 1.89
CA TYR A 232 9.34 -16.89 3.31
C TYR A 232 8.02 -17.20 4.03
N LYS A 233 7.05 -17.84 3.37
CA LYS A 233 5.83 -18.31 4.01
C LYS A 233 6.14 -19.47 4.96
N THR A 234 5.57 -19.41 6.17
CA THR A 234 5.65 -20.48 7.16
C THR A 234 4.55 -21.52 6.90
N LYS A 235 4.67 -22.70 7.52
CA LYS A 235 3.73 -23.81 7.33
C LYS A 235 2.31 -23.53 7.83
N ASP A 236 2.18 -22.61 8.77
CA ASP A 236 0.90 -22.17 9.35
C ASP A 236 0.29 -20.97 8.61
N GLY A 237 0.85 -20.59 7.46
CA GLY A 237 0.31 -19.54 6.58
C GLY A 237 0.83 -18.12 6.85
N GLY A 238 1.66 -17.97 7.88
CA GLY A 238 2.36 -16.73 8.21
C GLY A 238 3.62 -16.50 7.38
N PHE A 239 4.48 -15.60 7.85
CA PHE A 239 5.81 -15.32 7.30
C PHE A 239 6.92 -15.50 8.33
N GLU A 240 8.11 -15.84 7.84
CA GLU A 240 9.37 -15.71 8.58
C GLU A 240 9.63 -14.25 8.95
N THR A 241 10.45 -14.01 9.97
CA THR A 241 10.88 -12.66 10.33
C THR A 241 11.84 -12.07 9.29
N TYR A 242 11.88 -10.75 9.17
CA TYR A 242 12.59 -10.05 8.12
C TYR A 242 14.12 -10.29 8.11
N ASP A 243 14.72 -10.63 9.26
CA ASP A 243 16.12 -11.04 9.38
C ASP A 243 16.45 -12.33 8.60
N LYS A 244 15.44 -13.15 8.25
CA LYS A 244 15.60 -14.35 7.41
C LYS A 244 15.65 -14.03 5.93
N VAL A 245 15.25 -12.82 5.52
CA VAL A 245 15.22 -12.43 4.11
C VAL A 245 16.64 -12.28 3.60
N LYS A 246 17.00 -13.16 2.66
CA LYS A 246 18.34 -13.19 2.07
C LYS A 246 18.61 -11.89 1.31
N GLU A 247 19.83 -11.38 1.44
CA GLU A 247 20.29 -10.18 0.72
C GLU A 247 20.01 -10.22 -0.79
N ASN A 248 20.20 -11.38 -1.42
CA ASN A 248 19.90 -11.55 -2.84
C ASN A 248 18.41 -11.43 -3.16
N ASP A 249 17.53 -11.88 -2.26
CA ASP A 249 16.09 -11.73 -2.44
C ASP A 249 15.65 -10.29 -2.17
N ARG A 250 16.23 -9.59 -1.18
CA ARG A 250 16.01 -8.14 -0.98
C ARG A 250 16.33 -7.36 -2.25
N LYS A 251 17.52 -7.57 -2.83
CA LYS A 251 17.92 -6.98 -4.12
C LYS A 251 17.01 -7.37 -5.28
N ALA A 252 16.51 -8.61 -5.29
CA ALA A 252 15.60 -9.09 -6.32
C ALA A 252 14.19 -8.49 -6.22
N LEU A 253 13.79 -7.97 -5.05
CA LEU A 253 12.52 -7.24 -4.86
C LEU A 253 12.61 -5.79 -5.38
N VAL A 254 13.76 -5.12 -5.26
CA VAL A 254 13.93 -3.69 -5.60
C VAL A 254 13.47 -3.38 -7.02
N GLY A 255 13.95 -4.14 -8.00
CA GLY A 255 13.63 -3.90 -9.42
C GLY A 255 12.13 -4.01 -9.72
N PRO A 256 11.48 -5.14 -9.43
CA PRO A 256 10.04 -5.31 -9.61
C PRO A 256 9.18 -4.30 -8.83
N VAL A 257 9.49 -4.01 -7.57
CA VAL A 257 8.73 -3.02 -6.76
C VAL A 257 8.85 -1.63 -7.37
N ASN A 258 10.06 -1.15 -7.67
CA ASN A 258 10.25 0.16 -8.30
C ASN A 258 9.57 0.25 -9.67
N THR A 259 9.60 -0.85 -10.44
CA THR A 259 8.92 -0.90 -11.73
C THR A 259 7.40 -0.85 -11.55
N LEU A 260 6.85 -1.51 -10.53
CA LEU A 260 5.43 -1.41 -10.21
C LEU A 260 5.07 0.01 -9.75
N ALA A 261 5.83 0.63 -8.86
CA ALA A 261 5.60 2.01 -8.44
C ALA A 261 5.55 2.96 -9.66
N GLU A 262 6.55 2.89 -10.54
CA GLU A 262 6.60 3.68 -11.77
C GLU A 262 5.40 3.38 -12.69
N ASP A 263 5.13 2.12 -13.00
CA ASP A 263 4.04 1.72 -13.88
C ASP A 263 2.68 2.15 -13.34
N LEU A 264 2.43 1.94 -12.05
CA LEU A 264 1.18 2.25 -11.38
C LEU A 264 0.96 3.76 -11.24
N SER A 265 2.03 4.56 -11.12
CA SER A 265 1.92 6.03 -11.16
C SER A 265 1.28 6.55 -12.46
N THR A 266 1.42 5.79 -13.56
CA THR A 266 0.84 6.15 -14.87
C THR A 266 -0.64 5.78 -15.01
N LEU A 267 -1.21 4.98 -14.09
CA LEU A 267 -2.58 4.50 -14.19
C LEU A 267 -3.60 5.64 -14.24
N ARG A 268 -3.40 6.69 -13.43
CA ARG A 268 -4.28 7.86 -13.45
C ARG A 268 -4.36 8.46 -14.87
N GLY A 269 -3.23 8.64 -15.52
CA GLY A 269 -3.18 9.14 -16.90
C GLY A 269 -3.82 8.19 -17.91
N LYS A 270 -3.56 6.88 -17.79
CA LYS A 270 -4.17 5.85 -18.65
C LYS A 270 -5.69 5.76 -18.48
N LEU A 271 -6.21 6.13 -17.31
CA LEU A 271 -7.65 6.13 -16.99
C LEU A 271 -8.32 7.51 -17.14
N GLY A 272 -7.58 8.54 -17.54
CA GLY A 272 -8.14 9.89 -17.74
C GLY A 272 -8.42 10.65 -16.44
N LEU A 273 -7.63 10.43 -15.39
CA LEU A 273 -7.76 10.97 -14.03
C LEU A 273 -6.64 11.96 -13.64
N ASN A 274 -6.03 12.61 -14.64
CA ASN A 274 -4.98 13.62 -14.44
C ASN A 274 -5.55 15.01 -14.13
#